data_AF-A0A3Q9IIV7-F1
#
_entry.id   AF-A0A3Q9IIV7-F1
#
_cell.length_a   1.000
_cell.length_b   1.000
_cell.length_c   1.000
_cell.angle_alpha   90.00
_cell.angle_beta   90.00
_cell.angle_gamma   90.00
#
_symmetry.space_group_name_H-M   'P 1'
#
loop_
_entity.id
_entity.type
_entity.pdbx_description
1 polymer ?
#
loop_
_entity_poly.entity_id
_entity_poly.type
_entity_poly.pdbx_seq_one_letter_code
_entity_poly.pdbx_strand_id
1 'polypeptide(L)'
;MLAVAYDNGFWTTDAADGVESNTSKSLVAKPGESWWVPKYGKTLLGPGSYTVSSHALVEITPLSEPYAVPVGGDLAVKVERRGQPLAGVKLTYGDGLEPNPEDKMPSVTTGKDGVARIPVSRKGP
;
A
#
# COMPACT_ATOMS: atom_id res chain seq x y z
N MET A 1 11.93 6.70 14.40
CA MET A 1 11.01 5.79 15.12
C MET A 1 10.07 5.14 14.11
N LEU A 2 9.60 3.93 14.39
CA LEU A 2 8.66 3.18 13.55
C LEU A 2 7.41 2.84 14.38
N ALA A 3 6.23 3.10 13.83
CA ALA A 3 4.95 2.74 14.43
C ALA A 3 4.06 2.04 13.40
N VAL A 4 3.34 1.01 13.83
CA VAL A 4 2.40 0.24 13.01
C VAL A 4 1.07 0.12 13.73
N ALA A 5 -0.03 0.44 13.05
CA ALA A 5 -1.39 0.31 13.58
C ALA A 5 -2.27 -0.41 12.55
N TYR A 6 -3.15 -1.30 13.02
CA TYR A 6 -4.16 -1.96 12.18
C TYR A 6 -5.44 -1.14 12.18
N ASP A 7 -5.97 -0.84 11.00
CA ASP A 7 -6.98 0.19 10.77
C ASP A 7 -8.33 -0.38 10.29
N ASN A 8 -8.34 -1.54 9.63
CA ASN A 8 -9.56 -2.10 9.05
C ASN A 8 -9.69 -3.62 9.20
N GLY A 9 -10.93 -4.11 9.13
CA GLY A 9 -11.30 -5.52 9.23
C GLY A 9 -12.30 -5.92 8.14
N PHE A 10 -13.54 -6.18 8.53
CA PHE A 10 -14.59 -6.65 7.62
C PHE A 10 -15.27 -5.49 6.90
N TRP A 11 -15.40 -5.61 5.58
CA TRP A 11 -16.21 -4.74 4.74
C TRP A 11 -17.45 -5.49 4.29
N THR A 12 -18.60 -4.82 4.31
CA THR A 12 -19.90 -5.35 3.88
C THR A 12 -20.61 -4.31 3.02
N THR A 13 -21.18 -4.74 1.89
CA THR A 13 -22.08 -3.94 1.06
C THR A 13 -23.52 -4.11 1.54
N ASP A 14 -24.30 -3.04 1.68
CA ASP A 14 -25.76 -3.16 1.82
C ASP A 14 -26.39 -3.39 0.43
N ALA A 15 -27.15 -4.49 0.30
CA ALA A 15 -27.81 -4.87 -0.94
C ALA A 15 -29.05 -4.01 -1.28
N ALA A 16 -29.44 -3.06 -0.42
CA ALA A 16 -30.51 -2.10 -0.68
C ALA A 16 -30.06 -0.95 -1.60
N ASP A 17 -28.85 -0.44 -1.42
CA ASP A 17 -28.33 0.78 -2.07
C ASP A 17 -26.91 0.64 -2.63
N GLY A 18 -26.20 -0.45 -2.34
CA GLY A 18 -24.82 -0.69 -2.78
C GLY A 18 -23.75 -0.02 -1.92
N VAL A 19 -24.11 0.58 -0.77
CA VAL A 19 -23.14 1.29 0.08
C VAL A 19 -22.24 0.30 0.83
N GLU A 20 -20.93 0.51 0.72
CA GLU A 20 -19.92 -0.26 1.45
C GLU A 20 -19.59 0.37 2.81
N SER A 21 -19.47 -0.47 3.84
CA SER A 21 -19.07 -0.03 5.17
C SER A 21 -18.17 -1.06 5.88
N ASN A 22 -17.23 -0.57 6.69
CA ASN A 22 -16.39 -1.42 7.55
C ASN A 22 -17.21 -1.85 8.77
N THR A 23 -17.98 -2.94 8.61
CA THR A 23 -18.87 -3.50 9.63
C THR A 23 -19.13 -4.99 9.39
N SER A 24 -19.68 -5.64 10.42
CA SER A 24 -20.15 -7.03 10.34
C SER A 24 -21.45 -7.12 9.56
N LYS A 25 -21.62 -8.20 8.77
CA LYS A 25 -22.90 -8.55 8.13
C LYS A 25 -24.09 -8.60 9.07
N SER A 26 -23.87 -8.89 10.36
CA SER A 26 -24.92 -8.89 11.39
C SER A 26 -25.44 -7.50 11.78
N LEU A 27 -24.78 -6.43 11.32
CA LEU A 27 -25.13 -5.03 11.62
C LEU A 27 -25.67 -4.28 10.39
N VAL A 28 -25.79 -4.95 9.24
CA VAL A 28 -26.35 -4.41 7.99
C VAL A 28 -27.75 -4.97 7.79
N ALA A 29 -28.71 -4.14 7.37
CA ALA A 29 -30.11 -4.54 7.28
C ALA A 29 -30.38 -5.53 6.13
N LYS A 30 -29.68 -5.39 5.01
CA LYS A 30 -29.67 -6.35 3.90
C LYS A 30 -28.22 -6.67 3.49
N PRO A 31 -27.51 -7.56 4.20
CA PRO A 31 -26.09 -7.81 3.92
C PRO A 31 -25.89 -8.47 2.56
N GLY A 32 -25.16 -7.81 1.66
CA GLY A 32 -24.77 -8.30 0.35
C GLY A 32 -23.42 -9.02 0.34
N GLU A 33 -22.51 -8.60 -0.53
CA GLU A 33 -21.14 -9.08 -0.54
C GLU A 33 -20.38 -8.63 0.73
N SER A 34 -19.32 -9.37 1.08
CA SER A 34 -18.47 -9.03 2.22
C SER A 34 -17.09 -9.65 2.10
N TRP A 35 -16.07 -8.92 2.50
CA TRP A 35 -14.68 -9.37 2.46
C TRP A 35 -13.90 -8.85 3.67
N TRP A 36 -12.74 -9.44 3.94
CA TRP A 36 -11.87 -9.03 5.05
C TRP A 36 -10.60 -8.41 4.50
N VAL A 37 -10.35 -7.14 4.84
CA VAL A 37 -9.19 -6.37 4.38
C VAL A 37 -8.37 -5.90 5.58
N PRO A 38 -7.27 -6.61 5.93
CA PRO A 38 -6.32 -6.10 6.91
C PRO A 38 -5.56 -4.91 6.32
N LYS A 39 -6.03 -3.69 6.60
CA LYS A 39 -5.24 -2.46 6.37
C LYS A 39 -4.40 -2.16 7.60
N TYR A 40 -3.15 -1.75 7.39
CA TYR A 40 -2.27 -1.24 8.45
C TYR A 40 -1.57 0.03 7.97
N GLY A 41 -1.43 1.00 8.87
CA GLY A 41 -0.61 2.20 8.66
C GLY A 41 0.81 1.97 9.14
N LYS A 42 1.79 2.55 8.43
CA LYS A 42 3.22 2.56 8.82
C LYS A 42 3.69 4.01 8.88
N THR A 43 4.06 4.48 10.07
CA THR A 43 4.60 5.85 10.24
C THR A 43 6.12 5.81 10.33
N LEU A 44 6.77 6.57 9.45
CA LEU A 44 8.22 6.68 9.31
C LEU A 44 8.67 8.04 9.86
N LEU A 45 9.39 8.03 10.98
CA LEU A 45 9.80 9.25 11.68
C LEU A 45 11.32 9.43 11.63
N GLY A 46 11.76 10.32 10.75
CA GLY A 46 13.13 10.84 10.62
C GLY A 46 14.00 10.11 9.59
N PRO A 47 15.13 10.73 9.17
CA PRO A 47 16.12 10.11 8.29
C PRO A 47 16.56 8.73 8.80
N GLY A 48 16.81 7.80 7.88
CA GLY A 48 17.17 6.41 8.21
C GLY A 48 16.01 5.54 8.70
N SER A 49 14.80 6.06 8.90
CA SER A 49 13.62 5.21 9.17
C SER A 49 13.06 4.55 7.91
N TYR A 50 13.22 5.17 6.74
CA TYR A 50 12.55 4.76 5.49
C TYR A 50 12.91 3.35 5.01
N THR A 51 14.12 2.88 5.31
CA THR A 51 14.62 1.55 4.91
C THR A 51 14.35 0.44 5.93
N VAL A 52 13.71 0.76 7.06
CA VAL A 52 13.40 -0.20 8.12
C VAL A 52 12.07 -0.89 7.82
N SER A 53 12.09 -2.23 7.73
CA SER A 53 10.89 -3.07 7.63
C SER A 53 10.35 -3.38 9.02
N SER A 54 9.02 -3.41 9.18
CA SER A 54 8.37 -3.94 10.39
C SER A 54 8.09 -5.44 10.32
N HIS A 55 8.29 -6.05 9.14
CA HIS A 55 7.85 -7.41 8.82
C HIS A 55 6.35 -7.64 9.10
N ALA A 56 5.52 -6.62 8.84
CA ALA A 56 4.08 -6.70 8.89
C ALA A 56 3.54 -7.69 7.84
N LEU A 57 2.22 -7.88 7.80
CA LEU A 57 1.61 -8.82 6.86
C LEU A 57 1.88 -8.44 5.38
N VAL A 58 1.91 -7.14 5.07
CA VAL A 58 2.17 -6.46 3.76
C VAL A 58 3.43 -6.91 3.03
N GLU A 59 4.53 -6.13 2.96
CA GLU A 59 4.82 -4.76 3.42
C GLU A 59 5.75 -4.06 2.40
N ILE A 60 5.54 -2.77 2.10
CA ILE A 60 6.35 -2.00 1.12
C ILE A 60 7.39 -1.14 1.85
N THR A 61 8.68 -1.33 1.53
CA THR A 61 9.80 -0.62 2.15
C THR A 61 10.80 -0.12 1.10
N PRO A 62 11.07 1.20 1.01
CA PRO A 62 12.19 1.76 0.24
C PRO A 62 13.53 1.10 0.56
N LEU A 63 14.37 0.89 -0.45
CA LEU A 63 15.74 0.37 -0.28
C LEU A 63 16.79 1.49 -0.11
N SER A 64 16.38 2.74 -0.27
CA SER A 64 17.20 3.95 -0.11
C SER A 64 16.36 5.07 0.51
N GLU A 65 17.02 6.17 0.88
CA GLU A 65 16.35 7.43 1.24
C GLU A 65 15.49 7.94 0.07
N PRO A 66 14.14 7.93 0.15
CA PRO A 66 13.29 8.30 -0.99
C PRO A 66 13.46 9.75 -1.44
N TYR A 67 13.75 10.68 -0.50
CA TYR A 67 13.93 12.10 -0.83
C TYR A 67 15.26 12.41 -1.54
N ALA A 68 16.18 11.44 -1.60
CA ALA A 68 17.45 11.55 -2.32
C ALA A 68 17.37 11.09 -3.79
N VAL A 69 16.27 10.46 -4.22
CA VAL A 69 16.11 10.00 -5.61
C VAL A 69 15.82 11.20 -6.53
N PRO A 70 16.61 11.42 -7.60
CA PRO A 70 16.37 12.52 -8.53
C PRO A 70 15.14 12.26 -9.40
N VAL A 71 14.54 13.34 -9.92
CA VAL A 71 13.53 13.26 -10.97
C VAL A 71 14.14 12.60 -12.21
N GLY A 72 13.42 11.65 -12.80
CA GLY A 72 13.92 10.77 -13.87
C GLY A 72 14.74 9.57 -13.39
N GLY A 73 14.95 9.43 -12.07
CA GLY A 73 15.51 8.23 -11.45
C GLY A 73 14.41 7.27 -10.96
N ASP A 74 14.85 6.10 -10.47
CA ASP A 74 13.99 5.05 -9.94
C ASP A 74 14.12 4.91 -8.42
N LEU A 75 13.00 4.95 -7.70
CA LEU A 75 12.93 4.52 -6.31
C LEU A 75 12.78 2.99 -6.24
N ALA A 76 13.82 2.30 -5.79
CA ALA A 76 13.74 0.88 -5.52
C ALA A 76 12.98 0.62 -4.20
N VAL A 77 11.92 -0.19 -4.27
CA VAL A 77 11.14 -0.64 -3.11
C VAL A 77 11.12 -2.17 -3.06
N LYS A 78 11.16 -2.73 -1.86
CA LYS A 78 10.97 -4.16 -1.61
C LYS A 78 9.58 -4.39 -1.03
N VAL A 79 8.89 -5.43 -1.52
CA VAL A 79 7.63 -5.93 -0.98
C VAL A 79 7.88 -7.22 -0.22
N GLU A 80 7.43 -7.28 1.03
CA GLU A 80 7.76 -8.37 1.96
C GLU A 80 6.54 -8.91 2.75
N ARG A 81 6.04 -10.09 2.43
CA ARG A 81 5.00 -10.73 3.23
C ARG A 81 5.60 -11.34 4.49
N ARG A 82 5.35 -10.75 5.66
CA ARG A 82 5.95 -11.19 6.95
C ARG A 82 7.49 -11.26 6.88
N GLY A 83 8.11 -10.26 6.25
CA GLY A 83 9.56 -10.20 6.05
C GLY A 83 10.14 -11.10 4.94
N GLN A 84 9.32 -11.91 4.26
CA GLN A 84 9.75 -12.71 3.11
C GLN A 84 9.48 -11.98 1.79
N PRO A 85 10.44 -11.91 0.85
CA PRO A 85 10.25 -11.29 -0.46
C PRO A 85 8.98 -11.77 -1.19
N LEU A 86 8.20 -10.84 -1.71
CA LEU A 86 6.96 -11.14 -2.43
C LEU A 86 7.09 -10.75 -3.91
N ALA A 87 7.34 -11.76 -4.75
CA ALA A 87 7.50 -11.61 -6.20
C ALA A 87 6.15 -11.54 -6.95
N GLY A 88 6.14 -10.92 -8.13
CA GLY A 88 4.95 -10.85 -9.00
C GLY A 88 3.85 -9.89 -8.52
N VAL A 89 4.13 -9.03 -7.53
CA VAL A 89 3.17 -8.05 -6.98
C VAL A 89 3.08 -6.85 -7.91
N LYS A 90 1.89 -6.55 -8.43
CA LYS A 90 1.60 -5.29 -9.12
C LYS A 90 1.46 -4.17 -8.07
N LEU A 91 2.40 -3.23 -8.08
CA LEU A 91 2.37 -2.00 -7.29
C LEU A 91 1.82 -0.88 -8.16
N THR A 92 0.66 -0.31 -7.81
CA THR A 92 0.19 0.97 -8.35
C THR A 92 0.82 2.13 -7.59
N TYR A 93 1.04 3.25 -8.27
CA TYR A 93 1.58 4.48 -7.68
C TYR A 93 0.97 5.72 -8.34
N GLY A 94 1.13 6.86 -7.69
CA GLY A 94 0.62 8.16 -8.15
C GLY A 94 1.32 9.29 -7.39
N ASP A 95 1.06 10.53 -7.79
CA ASP A 95 1.67 11.72 -7.19
C ASP A 95 0.82 12.35 -6.06
N GLY A 96 -0.39 11.83 -5.82
CA GLY A 96 -1.30 12.31 -4.79
C GLY A 96 -1.98 13.64 -5.11
N LEU A 97 -1.81 14.20 -6.31
CA LEU A 97 -2.41 15.48 -6.71
C LEU A 97 -3.74 15.32 -7.44
N GLU A 98 -3.87 14.28 -8.26
CA GLU A 98 -5.10 14.01 -9.02
C GLU A 98 -5.72 12.65 -8.63
N PRO A 99 -7.05 12.57 -8.44
CA PRO A 99 -7.76 11.30 -8.29
C PRO A 99 -7.67 10.49 -9.59
N ASN A 100 -6.72 9.56 -9.64
CA ASN A 100 -6.56 8.66 -10.76
C ASN A 100 -7.50 7.44 -10.60
N PRO A 101 -8.34 7.12 -11.60
CA PRO A 101 -9.06 5.85 -11.63
C PRO A 101 -8.09 4.67 -11.50
N GLU A 102 -8.47 3.65 -10.73
CA GLU A 102 -7.58 2.52 -10.39
C GLU A 102 -7.08 1.76 -11.62
N ASP A 103 -7.91 1.64 -12.66
CA ASP A 103 -7.58 1.04 -13.96
C ASP A 103 -6.53 1.84 -14.76
N LYS A 104 -6.38 3.13 -14.45
CA LYS A 104 -5.44 4.07 -15.11
C LYS A 104 -4.20 4.37 -14.28
N MET A 105 -4.11 3.90 -13.03
CA MET A 105 -2.92 4.10 -12.22
C MET A 105 -1.70 3.42 -12.87
N PRO A 106 -0.57 4.14 -13.04
CA PRO A 106 0.66 3.51 -13.51
C PRO A 106 1.11 2.47 -12.48
N SER A 107 1.78 1.41 -12.97
CA SER A 107 2.16 0.29 -12.12
C SER A 107 3.46 -0.37 -12.54
N VAL A 108 4.10 -1.02 -11.58
CA VAL A 108 5.31 -1.83 -11.75
C VAL A 108 5.18 -3.14 -11.01
N THR A 109 5.85 -4.20 -11.47
CA THR A 109 5.73 -5.54 -10.89
C THR A 109 7.02 -5.93 -10.18
N THR A 110 6.93 -6.55 -9.00
CA THR A 110 8.12 -7.01 -8.26
C THR A 110 8.81 -8.19 -8.94
N GLY A 111 10.15 -8.15 -8.94
CA GLY A 111 11.03 -9.24 -9.37
C GLY A 111 11.04 -10.42 -8.40
N LYS A 112 11.86 -11.43 -8.69
CA LYS A 112 12.01 -12.66 -7.87
C LYS A 112 12.53 -12.39 -6.45
N ASP A 113 13.21 -11.27 -6.27
CA ASP A 113 13.74 -10.71 -5.02
C ASP A 113 12.72 -9.85 -4.25
N GLY A 114 11.49 -9.76 -4.75
CA GLY A 114 10.45 -8.90 -4.20
C GLY A 114 10.68 -7.41 -4.47
N VAL A 115 11.63 -7.04 -5.32
CA VAL A 115 11.97 -5.63 -5.59
C VAL A 115 11.26 -5.11 -6.83
N ALA A 116 10.71 -3.91 -6.75
CA ALA A 116 10.24 -3.12 -7.88
C ALA A 116 10.95 -1.76 -7.92
N ARG A 117 10.97 -1.13 -9.10
CA ARG A 117 11.53 0.21 -9.32
C ARG A 117 10.40 1.13 -9.73
N ILE A 118 10.12 2.15 -8.92
CA ILE A 118 9.07 3.14 -9.18
C ILE A 118 9.73 4.38 -9.79
N PRO A 119 9.39 4.77 -11.04
CA PRO A 119 9.99 5.94 -11.67
C PRO A 119 9.52 7.23 -10.99
N VAL A 120 10.46 8.11 -10.65
CA VAL A 120 10.21 9.37 -9.95
C VAL A 120 10.02 10.49 -10.98
N SER A 121 8.77 10.80 -11.31
CA SER A 121 8.42 11.86 -12.28
C SER A 121 8.44 13.28 -11.67
N ARG A 122 8.36 13.40 -10.35
CA ARG A 122 8.30 14.66 -9.59
C ARG A 122 9.10 14.51 -8.30
N LYS A 123 9.71 15.60 -7.83
CA LYS A 123 10.40 15.62 -6.53
C LYS A 123 9.36 15.58 -5.41
N GLY A 124 9.64 14.85 -4.34
CA GLY A 124 8.85 14.92 -3.10
C GLY A 124 8.89 16.31 -2.45
N PRO A 125 7.96 16.59 -1.52
CA PRO A 125 7.94 17.83 -0.73
C PRO A 125 9.21 18.00 0.13
#